data_AF-A0A1G9KL47-F1
#
_entry.id   AF-A0A1G9KL47-F1
#
_cell.length_a   1.000
_cell.length_b   1.000
_cell.length_c   1.000
_cell.angle_alpha   90.00
_cell.angle_beta   90.00
_cell.angle_gamma   90.00
#
_symmetry.space_group_name_H-M   'P 1'
#
loop_
_entity.id
_entity.type
_entity.pdbx_description
1 polymer ?
#
loop_
_entity_poly.entity_id
_entity_poly.type
_entity_poly.pdbx_seq_one_letter_code
_entity_poly.pdbx_strand_id
1 'polypeptide(L)'
;MKNNFYKKFVIIVSILCCNVLPVKAQIKNASFEKDVITGERQITEKIKGWTISNGNVELITSNVFSAVDGNQVLDLNGNQPGRIAQTVKGLRKTTDYTLKFEYADQKGRQPDDQTLLATANVIINGITVATLQNLSPAPNYIGGIGFGFKSTAKGTATIEFVSTTKGDMGLVIDNLRIEEGPPMNPPVNNHLVNGGFEMKVISDSGNPHLYGDQLPGWLIMRENIDLIAIDRFGSPSGKWVIDLGGHGPGGIAQTITDLSPGVKYHLSALYSRHQYWDQEDPLTGEIFIDDELVLSLNRDKLAKAPRWERISHDFMAPSNGEITLSLFSTAFKVGGGILYDDIKIEKASDIVVPKKIPVLIIDGFSNHNWELNTEYLQKILETTGKFKVSVSTCPNQKENESEWENWSPDFDSYPVVIQTCNNIFKEDSLQWPNHVKQAFEKYVTEGGGVYMYHGATNAFKGWPAYNKMLALGWRNKDFGEAVTINGKEELEIIPKGEGENTGHGERTDALVTRIVGHPIHTGMPKSWKAADVEIYRYGRGTTENLDVLSYAKDPKTELNFPMEWTVKFGKGKVYCSTYGHLWKDQEWPPNMRCAAFQQSMTRALQWLSGNVVDNYVDPDFPTSESTVLRSPILD
;
A
#
# COMPACT_ATOMS: atom_id res chain seq x y z
N MET A 1 44.25 -20.24 4.67
CA MET A 1 45.22 -19.21 4.22
C MET A 1 44.42 -17.97 3.90
N LYS A 2 44.41 -17.01 4.82
CA LYS A 2 43.52 -15.85 4.87
C LYS A 2 44.27 -14.63 4.32
N ASN A 3 43.78 -14.01 3.25
CA ASN A 3 44.32 -12.76 2.71
C ASN A 3 43.68 -11.56 3.43
N ASN A 4 44.41 -11.04 4.42
CA ASN A 4 44.36 -9.64 4.82
C ASN A 4 45.10 -8.83 3.75
N PHE A 5 44.54 -7.73 3.24
CA PHE A 5 45.25 -6.48 2.94
C PHE A 5 44.30 -5.48 2.26
N TYR A 6 43.68 -4.59 3.04
CA TYR A 6 43.42 -3.20 2.62
C TYR A 6 43.46 -2.32 3.87
N LYS A 7 44.64 -1.75 4.15
CA LYS A 7 44.80 -0.67 5.12
C LYS A 7 44.43 0.64 4.44
N LYS A 8 43.50 1.38 5.06
CA LYS A 8 43.15 2.78 4.75
C LYS A 8 44.40 3.67 4.80
N PHE A 9 44.70 4.34 3.70
CA PHE A 9 45.46 5.60 3.70
C PHE A 9 44.46 6.71 3.37
N VAL A 10 44.22 7.59 4.35
CA VAL A 10 43.55 8.87 4.12
C VAL A 10 44.60 9.78 3.49
N ILE A 11 44.46 10.06 2.20
CA ILE A 11 45.15 11.19 1.55
C ILE A 11 44.07 12.23 1.28
N ILE A 12 44.19 13.37 1.96
CA ILE A 12 43.51 14.61 1.58
C ILE A 12 44.11 15.02 0.23
N VAL A 13 43.38 14.78 -0.86
CA VAL A 13 43.70 15.34 -2.18
C VAL A 13 42.75 16.50 -2.42
N SER A 14 43.32 17.70 -2.34
CA SER A 14 42.74 18.94 -2.83
C SER A 14 42.23 18.78 -4.25
N ILE A 15 41.04 19.32 -4.52
CA ILE A 15 40.39 19.36 -5.83
C ILE A 15 41.34 20.02 -6.84
N LEU A 16 42.07 19.20 -7.60
CA LEU A 16 42.52 19.57 -8.94
C LEU A 16 41.37 19.20 -9.86
N CYS A 17 40.90 20.13 -10.68
CA CYS A 17 40.07 19.85 -11.84
C CYS A 17 40.74 18.74 -12.68
N CYS A 18 40.28 17.50 -12.53
CA CYS A 18 40.57 16.44 -13.47
C CYS A 18 39.93 16.83 -14.79
N ASN A 19 40.75 17.26 -15.74
CA ASN A 19 40.43 17.14 -17.15
C ASN A 19 40.12 15.66 -17.40
N VAL A 20 38.83 15.31 -17.48
CA VAL A 20 38.39 14.01 -17.97
C VAL A 20 38.82 13.96 -19.43
N LEU A 21 39.93 13.28 -19.71
CA LEU A 21 40.32 12.99 -21.09
C LEU A 21 39.18 12.18 -21.71
N PRO A 22 38.59 12.61 -22.84
CA PRO A 22 37.52 11.86 -23.47
C PRO A 22 38.01 10.46 -23.82
N VAL A 23 37.27 9.43 -23.40
CA VAL A 23 37.52 8.05 -23.78
C VAL A 23 37.43 7.99 -25.32
N LYS A 24 38.56 7.72 -25.99
CA LYS A 24 38.60 7.58 -27.46
C LYS A 24 37.83 6.36 -27.99
N ALA A 25 37.48 5.42 -27.12
CA ALA A 25 36.70 4.25 -27.49
C ALA A 25 35.25 4.68 -27.78
N GLN A 26 34.79 4.42 -29.00
CA GLN A 26 33.42 4.67 -29.41
C GLN A 26 32.81 3.39 -29.97
N ILE A 27 31.57 3.12 -29.58
CA ILE A 27 30.72 2.16 -30.28
C ILE A 27 30.47 2.74 -31.68
N LYS A 28 30.77 1.95 -32.72
CA LYS A 28 30.46 2.33 -34.10
C LYS A 28 28.97 2.21 -34.33
N ASN A 29 28.38 3.22 -34.94
CA ASN A 29 26.95 3.27 -35.25
C ASN A 29 26.08 3.00 -34.00
N ALA A 30 26.33 3.76 -32.94
CA ALA A 30 25.77 3.50 -31.61
C ALA A 30 24.29 3.88 -31.46
N SER A 31 23.78 4.79 -32.29
CA SER A 31 22.36 5.10 -32.45
C SER A 31 21.78 4.59 -33.77
N PHE A 32 22.47 3.67 -34.44
CA PHE A 32 22.00 3.00 -35.66
C PHE A 32 21.70 3.90 -36.88
N GLU A 33 21.99 5.20 -36.83
CA GLU A 33 21.77 6.20 -37.89
C GLU A 33 22.67 6.09 -39.14
N LYS A 34 23.70 5.23 -39.16
CA LYS A 34 24.64 5.16 -40.31
C LYS A 34 24.10 4.35 -41.50
N ASP A 35 23.11 3.51 -41.26
CA ASP A 35 22.43 2.69 -42.26
C ASP A 35 21.04 3.27 -42.51
N VAL A 36 21.00 4.48 -43.07
CA VAL A 36 19.74 5.20 -43.32
C VAL A 36 18.85 4.40 -44.27
N ILE A 37 17.61 4.15 -43.83
CA ILE A 37 16.59 3.47 -44.62
C ILE A 37 15.56 4.49 -45.12
N THR A 38 14.95 4.23 -46.28
CA THR A 38 13.98 5.16 -46.90
C THR A 38 12.53 4.81 -46.59
N GLY A 39 12.26 3.56 -46.17
CA GLY A 39 10.93 3.10 -45.76
C GLY A 39 10.72 3.23 -44.26
N GLU A 40 9.52 2.89 -43.78
CA GLU A 40 9.22 2.90 -42.35
C GLU A 40 10.03 1.86 -41.57
N ARG A 41 10.27 0.70 -42.20
CA ARG A 41 10.94 -0.47 -41.63
C ARG A 41 11.80 -1.17 -42.69
N GLN A 42 12.91 -1.78 -42.27
CA GLN A 42 13.75 -2.59 -43.16
C GLN A 42 14.46 -3.72 -42.39
N ILE A 43 14.10 -4.97 -42.70
CA ILE A 43 14.86 -6.14 -42.26
C ILE A 43 16.23 -6.16 -42.95
N THR A 44 17.29 -6.41 -42.18
CA THR A 44 18.66 -6.45 -42.69
C THR A 44 19.51 -7.51 -42.00
N GLU A 45 20.48 -8.03 -42.76
CA GLU A 45 21.53 -8.92 -42.28
C GLU A 45 22.88 -8.18 -42.13
N LYS A 46 22.88 -6.86 -42.36
CA LYS A 46 24.07 -6.01 -42.33
C LYS A 46 23.77 -4.68 -41.65
N ILE A 47 24.61 -4.32 -40.69
CA ILE A 47 24.64 -3.02 -40.02
C ILE A 47 26.11 -2.56 -39.98
N LYS A 48 26.39 -1.32 -40.39
CA LYS A 48 27.75 -0.77 -40.40
C LYS A 48 28.36 -0.81 -39.01
N GLY A 49 29.49 -1.50 -38.91
CA GLY A 49 30.25 -1.62 -37.66
C GLY A 49 29.81 -2.78 -36.76
N TRP A 50 28.74 -3.51 -37.11
CA TRP A 50 28.23 -4.64 -36.36
C TRP A 50 28.27 -5.91 -37.20
N THR A 51 28.38 -7.06 -36.54
CA THR A 51 28.31 -8.38 -37.15
C THR A 51 27.04 -9.08 -36.70
N ILE A 52 26.20 -9.50 -37.65
CA ILE A 52 25.03 -10.32 -37.38
C ILE A 52 25.46 -11.78 -37.57
N SER A 53 25.45 -12.55 -36.48
CA SER A 53 25.99 -13.92 -36.47
C SER A 53 24.91 -14.99 -36.52
N ASN A 54 23.65 -14.63 -36.24
CA ASN A 54 22.49 -15.50 -36.37
C ASN A 54 21.22 -14.65 -36.57
N GLY A 55 20.24 -15.20 -37.30
CA GLY A 55 18.98 -14.51 -37.58
C GLY A 55 19.15 -13.23 -38.40
N ASN A 56 18.26 -12.27 -38.18
CA ASN A 56 18.32 -10.93 -38.75
C ASN A 56 17.72 -9.92 -37.77
N VAL A 57 17.88 -8.64 -38.09
CA VAL A 57 17.39 -7.50 -37.31
C VAL A 57 16.57 -6.57 -38.20
N GLU A 58 15.82 -5.66 -37.62
CA GLU A 58 15.06 -4.65 -38.36
C GLU A 58 15.48 -3.25 -37.93
N LEU A 59 15.67 -2.35 -38.90
CA LEU A 59 15.75 -0.92 -38.64
C LEU A 59 14.36 -0.32 -38.76
N ILE A 60 13.95 0.46 -37.77
CA ILE A 60 12.62 1.08 -37.70
C ILE A 60 12.79 2.58 -37.56
N THR A 61 12.16 3.34 -38.44
CA THR A 61 12.25 4.81 -38.44
C THR A 61 11.27 5.45 -37.46
N SER A 62 11.53 6.71 -37.13
CA SER A 62 10.68 7.57 -36.30
C SER A 62 9.29 7.86 -36.87
N ASN A 63 9.02 7.43 -38.12
CA ASN A 63 7.67 7.46 -38.70
C ASN A 63 6.73 6.43 -38.02
N VAL A 64 7.26 5.35 -37.42
CA VAL A 64 6.45 4.33 -36.72
C VAL A 64 6.29 4.69 -35.24
N PHE A 65 7.40 5.02 -34.58
CA PHE A 65 7.48 5.55 -33.21
C PHE A 65 8.83 6.25 -33.02
N SER A 66 8.88 7.30 -32.19
CA SER A 66 10.08 8.11 -31.98
C SER A 66 11.28 7.29 -31.49
N ALA A 67 12.45 7.53 -32.08
CA ALA A 67 13.74 7.06 -31.57
C ALA A 67 14.20 7.86 -30.34
N VAL A 68 15.16 7.33 -29.60
CA VAL A 68 15.78 8.02 -28.45
C VAL A 68 16.85 8.99 -28.92
N ASP A 69 17.68 8.56 -29.88
CA ASP A 69 18.65 9.39 -30.59
C ASP A 69 18.43 9.26 -32.10
N GLY A 70 18.50 10.38 -32.81
CA GLY A 70 18.34 10.38 -34.27
C GLY A 70 16.91 10.11 -34.75
N ASN A 71 16.79 9.29 -35.80
CA ASN A 71 15.57 9.07 -36.57
C ASN A 71 15.23 7.59 -36.77
N GLN A 72 16.03 6.64 -36.30
CA GLN A 72 15.78 5.21 -36.40
C GLN A 72 16.32 4.43 -35.22
N VAL A 73 15.66 3.32 -34.90
CA VAL A 73 16.11 2.37 -33.87
C VAL A 73 16.39 1.01 -34.48
N LEU A 74 17.04 0.15 -33.71
CA LEU A 74 17.23 -1.25 -34.06
C LEU A 74 16.25 -2.13 -33.28
N ASP A 75 15.41 -2.91 -33.96
CA ASP A 75 14.79 -4.10 -33.38
C ASP A 75 15.77 -5.28 -33.47
N LEU A 76 15.97 -5.98 -32.35
CA LEU A 76 16.76 -7.20 -32.29
C LEU A 76 16.11 -8.39 -33.03
N ASN A 77 14.87 -8.25 -33.49
CA ASN A 77 14.15 -9.16 -34.38
C ASN A 77 13.96 -8.53 -35.77
N GLY A 78 14.23 -9.30 -36.82
CA GLY A 78 13.72 -9.03 -38.16
C GLY A 78 12.49 -9.89 -38.43
N ASN A 79 12.60 -10.92 -39.28
CA ASN A 79 11.54 -11.95 -39.37
C ASN A 79 11.75 -13.14 -38.41
N GLN A 80 12.82 -13.09 -37.61
CA GLN A 80 13.21 -14.07 -36.60
C GLN A 80 14.17 -13.41 -35.59
N PRO A 81 14.45 -14.04 -34.43
CA PRO A 81 15.34 -13.46 -33.42
C PRO A 81 16.77 -13.31 -33.93
N GLY A 82 17.33 -12.11 -33.80
CA GLY A 82 18.68 -11.75 -34.24
C GLY A 82 19.74 -11.88 -33.15
N ARG A 83 21.00 -12.02 -33.60
CA ARG A 83 22.21 -11.99 -32.78
C ARG A 83 23.23 -11.05 -33.38
N ILE A 84 23.49 -9.91 -32.73
CA ILE A 84 24.42 -8.89 -33.23
C ILE A 84 25.57 -8.62 -32.26
N ALA A 85 26.75 -8.35 -32.79
CA ALA A 85 27.94 -8.12 -31.98
C ALA A 85 28.87 -7.04 -32.55
N GLN A 86 29.61 -6.36 -31.67
CA GLN A 86 30.68 -5.44 -32.03
C GLN A 86 31.84 -5.54 -31.03
N THR A 87 33.07 -5.61 -31.54
CA THR A 87 34.27 -5.43 -30.70
C THR A 87 34.69 -3.97 -30.67
N VAL A 88 34.48 -3.33 -29.52
CA VAL A 88 34.97 -1.99 -29.21
C VAL A 88 36.46 -2.05 -28.90
N LYS A 89 37.22 -1.11 -29.45
CA LYS A 89 38.67 -0.99 -29.27
C LYS A 89 39.03 0.38 -28.68
N GLY A 90 40.20 0.48 -28.06
CA GLY A 90 40.72 1.75 -27.52
C GLY A 90 40.26 2.05 -26.09
N LEU A 91 39.72 1.06 -25.39
CA LEU A 91 39.42 1.15 -23.96
C LEU A 91 40.74 1.11 -23.17
N ARG A 92 40.77 1.71 -21.97
CA ARG A 92 41.88 1.47 -21.03
C ARG A 92 41.88 0.00 -20.65
N LYS A 93 43.07 -0.58 -20.49
CA LYS A 93 43.24 -2.02 -20.24
C LYS A 93 42.75 -2.38 -18.84
N THR A 94 42.12 -3.54 -18.69
CA THR A 94 41.69 -4.10 -17.39
C THR A 94 40.96 -3.10 -16.49
N THR A 95 40.13 -2.26 -17.10
CA THR A 95 39.43 -1.14 -16.46
C THR A 95 37.94 -1.45 -16.45
N ASP A 96 37.25 -1.07 -15.37
CA ASP A 96 35.80 -1.19 -15.25
C ASP A 96 35.09 -0.12 -16.10
N TYR A 97 34.03 -0.54 -16.76
CA TYR A 97 33.19 0.26 -17.65
C TYR A 97 31.73 -0.12 -17.45
N THR A 98 30.83 0.77 -17.87
CA THR A 98 29.39 0.55 -17.87
C THR A 98 28.86 0.73 -19.29
N LEU A 99 28.15 -0.29 -19.79
CA LEU A 99 27.37 -0.20 -21.02
C LEU A 99 25.98 0.37 -20.69
N LYS A 100 25.58 1.45 -21.35
CA LYS A 100 24.22 1.98 -21.27
C LYS A 100 23.59 2.08 -22.65
N PHE A 101 22.29 1.92 -22.71
CA PHE A 101 21.44 2.07 -23.88
C PHE A 101 20.00 2.11 -23.41
N GLU A 102 19.14 2.63 -24.27
CA GLU A 102 17.71 2.66 -24.03
C GLU A 102 17.05 1.53 -24.80
N TYR A 103 16.06 0.88 -24.19
CA TYR A 103 15.34 -0.23 -24.82
C TYR A 103 13.87 -0.23 -24.46
N ALA A 104 13.07 -0.80 -25.35
CA ALA A 104 11.63 -0.94 -25.23
C ALA A 104 11.17 -2.20 -25.95
N ASP A 105 9.94 -2.63 -25.69
CA ASP A 105 9.25 -3.61 -26.53
C ASP A 105 8.83 -2.95 -27.85
N GLN A 106 8.91 -3.68 -28.97
CA GLN A 106 8.48 -3.15 -30.27
C GLN A 106 6.98 -2.85 -30.23
N LYS A 107 6.64 -1.60 -30.58
CA LYS A 107 5.24 -1.19 -30.72
C LYS A 107 4.54 -2.05 -31.78
N GLY A 108 3.54 -2.81 -31.34
CA GLY A 108 2.73 -3.68 -32.20
C GLY A 108 3.01 -5.18 -32.01
N ARG A 109 4.04 -5.56 -31.23
CA ARG A 109 4.24 -6.96 -30.83
C ARG A 109 2.96 -7.46 -30.17
N GLN A 110 2.55 -8.68 -30.52
CA GLN A 110 1.36 -9.34 -30.00
C GLN A 110 1.77 -10.37 -28.95
N PRO A 111 1.91 -9.99 -27.66
CA PRO A 111 2.26 -10.94 -26.61
C PRO A 111 1.15 -11.97 -26.39
N ASP A 112 1.55 -13.19 -26.02
CA ASP A 112 0.66 -14.22 -25.49
C ASP A 112 1.03 -14.57 -24.04
N ASP A 113 0.24 -15.44 -23.40
CA ASP A 113 0.44 -15.84 -22.00
C ASP A 113 1.80 -16.53 -21.72
N GLN A 114 2.52 -17.00 -22.76
CA GLN A 114 3.83 -17.65 -22.62
C GLN A 114 5.00 -16.71 -22.92
N THR A 115 4.76 -15.63 -23.67
CA THR A 115 5.79 -14.71 -24.19
C THR A 115 5.43 -13.26 -23.92
N LEU A 116 4.76 -13.02 -22.79
CA LEU A 116 4.20 -11.72 -22.44
C LEU A 116 5.29 -10.65 -22.42
N LEU A 117 6.45 -10.89 -21.79
CA LEU A 117 7.59 -9.97 -21.85
C LEU A 117 8.47 -10.23 -23.09
N ALA A 118 8.89 -9.17 -23.76
CA ALA A 118 9.98 -9.25 -24.74
C ALA A 118 11.31 -9.42 -23.99
N THR A 119 12.17 -10.29 -24.52
CA THR A 119 13.41 -10.70 -23.88
C THR A 119 14.62 -10.68 -24.81
N ALA A 120 15.78 -10.30 -24.27
CA ALA A 120 17.07 -10.41 -24.94
C ALA A 120 18.22 -10.55 -23.93
N ASN A 121 19.29 -11.24 -24.31
CA ASN A 121 20.51 -11.32 -23.51
C ASN A 121 21.52 -10.26 -23.95
N VAL A 122 22.12 -9.59 -22.98
CA VAL A 122 23.29 -8.71 -23.17
C VAL A 122 24.53 -9.50 -22.76
N ILE A 123 25.44 -9.69 -23.70
CA ILE A 123 26.66 -10.48 -23.50
C ILE A 123 27.87 -9.59 -23.72
N ILE A 124 28.77 -9.54 -22.75
CA ILE A 124 30.02 -8.78 -22.86
C ILE A 124 31.20 -9.70 -22.61
N ASN A 125 32.14 -9.76 -23.55
CA ASN A 125 33.30 -10.66 -23.51
C ASN A 125 32.93 -12.14 -23.29
N GLY A 126 31.77 -12.57 -23.79
CA GLY A 126 31.25 -13.93 -23.66
C GLY A 126 30.54 -14.22 -22.33
N ILE A 127 30.36 -13.22 -21.47
CA ILE A 127 29.63 -13.34 -20.20
C ILE A 127 28.27 -12.66 -20.39
N THR A 128 27.18 -13.37 -20.11
CA THR A 128 25.84 -12.75 -20.02
C THR A 128 25.81 -11.83 -18.80
N VAL A 129 25.77 -10.52 -19.04
CA VAL A 129 25.73 -9.51 -17.98
C VAL A 129 24.31 -9.13 -17.60
N ALA A 130 23.33 -9.39 -18.48
CA ALA A 130 21.91 -9.21 -18.19
C ALA A 130 21.03 -10.04 -19.13
N THR A 131 19.84 -10.37 -18.65
CA THR A 131 18.68 -10.79 -19.45
C THR A 131 17.62 -9.70 -19.31
N LEU A 132 17.43 -8.94 -20.39
CA LEU A 132 16.43 -7.89 -20.50
C LEU A 132 15.05 -8.52 -20.59
N GLN A 133 14.09 -7.95 -19.87
CA GLN A 133 12.71 -8.42 -19.83
C GLN A 133 11.78 -7.21 -19.71
N ASN A 134 11.09 -6.86 -20.79
CA ASN A 134 10.30 -5.63 -20.82
C ASN A 134 9.05 -5.78 -21.70
N LEU A 135 7.95 -5.15 -21.27
CA LEU A 135 6.68 -5.02 -21.98
C LEU A 135 6.39 -3.57 -22.37
N SER A 136 7.24 -2.61 -21.97
CA SER A 136 6.98 -1.20 -22.21
C SER A 136 7.08 -0.89 -23.71
N PRO A 137 5.99 -0.51 -24.38
CA PRO A 137 5.99 -0.35 -25.83
C PRO A 137 6.71 0.95 -26.22
N ALA A 138 7.53 0.91 -27.26
CA ALA A 138 8.14 2.11 -27.83
C ALA A 138 7.06 3.17 -28.19
N PRO A 139 7.28 4.47 -27.89
CA PRO A 139 8.55 5.09 -27.52
C PRO A 139 8.78 5.19 -25.99
N ASN A 140 8.15 4.36 -25.16
CA ASN A 140 8.37 4.37 -23.71
C ASN A 140 9.64 3.56 -23.35
N TYR A 141 10.80 4.12 -23.66
CA TYR A 141 12.08 3.46 -23.40
C TYR A 141 12.48 3.51 -21.93
N ILE A 142 13.19 2.47 -21.50
CA ILE A 142 13.86 2.41 -20.20
C ILE A 142 15.37 2.48 -20.38
N GLY A 143 16.02 3.30 -19.56
CA GLY A 143 17.47 3.55 -19.56
C GLY A 143 18.02 3.46 -18.15
N GLY A 144 18.18 2.24 -17.65
CA GLY A 144 18.59 1.97 -16.25
C GLY A 144 20.03 2.37 -15.91
N ILE A 145 20.55 1.84 -14.79
CA ILE A 145 21.89 2.16 -14.27
C ILE A 145 23.05 1.68 -15.16
N GLY A 146 22.75 0.87 -16.16
CA GLY A 146 23.69 0.26 -17.10
C GLY A 146 24.28 -1.06 -16.62
N PHE A 147 25.04 -1.70 -17.49
CA PHE A 147 25.58 -3.04 -17.30
C PHE A 147 27.10 -2.97 -17.17
N GLY A 148 27.60 -3.31 -15.99
CA GLY A 148 29.04 -3.27 -15.67
C GLY A 148 29.83 -4.34 -16.41
N PHE A 149 31.03 -4.00 -16.88
CA PHE A 149 31.98 -4.95 -17.46
C PHE A 149 33.42 -4.48 -17.29
N LYS A 150 34.36 -5.43 -17.39
CA LYS A 150 35.81 -5.14 -17.42
C LYS A 150 36.36 -5.28 -18.82
N SER A 151 37.14 -4.29 -19.27
CA SER A 151 37.85 -4.37 -20.55
C SER A 151 38.96 -5.42 -20.52
N THR A 152 39.30 -5.99 -21.67
CA THR A 152 40.37 -6.98 -21.77
C THR A 152 41.76 -6.36 -21.57
N ALA A 153 42.78 -7.21 -21.38
CA ALA A 153 44.19 -6.79 -21.37
C ALA A 153 44.64 -6.10 -22.68
N LYS A 154 43.88 -6.25 -23.78
CA LYS A 154 44.14 -5.60 -25.06
C LYS A 154 43.44 -4.24 -25.19
N GLY A 155 42.68 -3.79 -24.17
CA GLY A 155 41.91 -2.55 -24.25
C GLY A 155 40.71 -2.67 -25.20
N THR A 156 40.05 -3.82 -25.18
CA THR A 156 38.87 -4.11 -26.01
C THR A 156 37.73 -4.67 -25.18
N ALA A 157 36.52 -4.63 -25.72
CA ALA A 157 35.38 -5.39 -25.23
C ALA A 157 34.50 -5.81 -26.41
N THR A 158 33.99 -7.04 -26.40
CA THR A 158 33.01 -7.49 -27.39
C THR A 158 31.63 -7.42 -26.74
N ILE A 159 30.77 -6.55 -27.28
CA ILE A 159 29.38 -6.38 -26.85
C ILE A 159 28.51 -7.16 -27.83
N GLU A 160 27.55 -7.89 -27.30
CA GLU A 160 26.62 -8.70 -28.06
C GLU A 160 25.20 -8.60 -27.48
N PHE A 161 24.22 -8.53 -28.38
CA PHE A 161 22.80 -8.59 -28.07
C PHE A 161 22.22 -9.82 -28.77
N VAL A 162 21.48 -10.63 -28.02
CA VAL A 162 20.84 -11.85 -28.51
C VAL A 162 19.36 -11.79 -28.18
N SER A 163 18.49 -11.58 -29.17
CA SER A 163 17.07 -11.68 -28.92
C SER A 163 16.69 -13.12 -28.56
N THR A 164 15.87 -13.25 -27.52
CA THR A 164 15.24 -14.51 -27.11
C THR A 164 13.72 -14.48 -27.32
N THR A 165 13.19 -13.36 -27.81
CA THR A 165 11.77 -13.19 -28.14
C THR A 165 11.47 -13.89 -29.45
N LYS A 166 10.51 -14.82 -29.46
CA LYS A 166 10.07 -15.50 -30.69
C LYS A 166 9.27 -14.54 -31.58
N GLY A 167 9.37 -14.74 -32.89
CA GLY A 167 8.63 -13.96 -33.87
C GLY A 167 9.46 -12.87 -34.54
N ASP A 168 8.77 -11.95 -35.18
CA ASP A 168 9.30 -10.85 -36.01
C ASP A 168 9.35 -9.50 -35.29
N MET A 169 9.02 -9.47 -34.00
CA MET A 169 9.03 -8.26 -33.18
C MET A 169 9.59 -8.59 -31.81
N GLY A 170 10.55 -7.79 -31.33
CA GLY A 170 11.25 -8.03 -30.08
C GLY A 170 11.57 -6.75 -29.33
N LEU A 171 12.69 -6.77 -28.61
CA LEU A 171 13.19 -5.56 -27.97
C LEU A 171 13.87 -4.66 -29.00
N VAL A 172 13.45 -3.40 -29.02
CA VAL A 172 14.14 -2.33 -29.73
C VAL A 172 15.18 -1.69 -28.83
N ILE A 173 16.33 -1.34 -29.38
CA ILE A 173 17.45 -0.71 -28.68
C ILE A 173 17.96 0.53 -29.43
N ASP A 174 18.44 1.52 -28.68
CA ASP A 174 18.99 2.76 -29.22
C ASP A 174 20.02 3.43 -28.28
N ASN A 175 20.76 4.42 -28.78
CA ASN A 175 21.65 5.32 -28.03
C ASN A 175 22.68 4.61 -27.12
N LEU A 176 23.39 3.64 -27.71
CA LEU A 176 24.42 2.88 -27.00
C LEU A 176 25.61 3.76 -26.60
N ARG A 177 26.07 3.62 -25.35
CA ARG A 177 27.22 4.35 -24.81
C ARG A 177 28.03 3.51 -23.83
N ILE A 178 29.31 3.81 -23.74
CA ILE A 178 30.22 3.22 -22.75
C ILE A 178 30.75 4.35 -21.88
N GLU A 179 30.53 4.21 -20.59
CA GLU A 179 31.05 5.11 -19.57
C GLU A 179 32.14 4.40 -18.78
N GLU A 180 33.19 5.12 -18.42
CA GLU A 180 34.27 4.57 -17.61
C GLU A 180 33.89 4.53 -16.13
N GLY A 181 34.14 3.39 -15.48
CA GLY A 181 33.74 3.12 -14.11
C GLY A 181 32.57 2.12 -14.02
N PRO A 182 32.31 1.60 -12.81
CA PRO A 182 31.18 0.71 -12.56
C PRO A 182 29.83 1.45 -12.67
N PRO A 183 28.70 0.70 -12.73
CA PRO A 183 27.37 1.29 -12.63
C PRO A 183 27.19 2.12 -11.36
N MET A 184 26.14 2.93 -11.32
CA MET A 184 25.79 3.72 -10.15
C MET A 184 25.61 2.81 -8.92
N ASN A 185 26.16 3.21 -7.78
CA ASN A 185 25.93 2.52 -6.50
C ASN A 185 24.63 3.02 -5.85
N PRO A 186 23.95 2.19 -5.03
CA PRO A 186 22.80 2.63 -4.26
C PRO A 186 23.09 3.90 -3.43
N PRO A 187 22.12 4.82 -3.28
CA PRO A 187 22.24 5.98 -2.40
C PRO A 187 22.60 5.56 -0.97
N VAL A 188 23.56 6.29 -0.38
CA VAL A 188 23.99 6.07 1.01
C VAL A 188 23.29 7.08 1.90
N ASN A 189 22.50 6.58 2.85
CA ASN A 189 21.78 7.38 3.85
C ASN A 189 22.13 6.88 5.27
N ASN A 190 22.01 7.73 6.29
CA ASN A 190 22.24 7.34 7.69
C ASN A 190 21.01 6.71 8.38
N HIS A 191 19.95 6.49 7.61
CA HIS A 191 18.73 5.78 7.99
C HIS A 191 18.02 5.36 6.71
N LEU A 192 17.01 4.50 6.82
CA LEU A 192 16.14 4.18 5.69
C LEU A 192 15.34 5.43 5.28
N VAL A 193 15.56 5.91 4.05
CA VAL A 193 14.82 7.03 3.46
C VAL A 193 13.72 6.49 2.55
N ASN A 194 12.56 7.17 2.57
CA ASN A 194 11.43 6.92 1.67
C ASN A 194 10.90 5.47 1.70
N GLY A 195 10.83 4.84 2.88
CA GLY A 195 10.31 3.48 3.02
C GLY A 195 8.80 3.33 2.82
N GLY A 196 8.05 4.43 2.94
CA GLY A 196 6.62 4.50 2.61
C GLY A 196 6.32 5.14 1.24
N PHE A 197 7.35 5.42 0.43
CA PHE A 197 7.22 5.90 -0.96
C PHE A 197 6.43 7.22 -1.19
N GLU A 198 6.21 8.02 -0.15
CA GLU A 198 5.45 9.28 -0.22
C GLU A 198 6.26 10.50 -0.69
N MET A 199 7.56 10.36 -0.94
CA MET A 199 8.36 11.47 -1.45
C MET A 199 7.97 11.82 -2.90
N LYS A 200 7.87 13.12 -3.18
CA LYS A 200 7.42 13.63 -4.48
C LYS A 200 8.28 13.11 -5.63
N VAL A 201 7.63 12.43 -6.56
CA VAL A 201 8.17 12.10 -7.89
C VAL A 201 7.63 13.12 -8.90
N ILE A 202 8.46 13.53 -9.86
CA ILE A 202 8.06 14.45 -10.94
C ILE A 202 7.30 13.65 -12.00
N SER A 203 5.99 13.48 -11.78
CA SER A 203 5.08 12.91 -12.77
C SER A 203 3.65 13.42 -12.53
N ASP A 204 2.91 13.63 -13.61
CA ASP A 204 1.48 13.93 -13.58
C ASP A 204 0.61 12.65 -13.62
N SER A 205 1.24 11.47 -13.74
CA SER A 205 0.57 10.16 -13.76
C SER A 205 0.32 9.64 -12.34
N GLY A 206 -0.81 8.96 -12.13
CA GLY A 206 -1.09 8.16 -10.92
C GLY A 206 -0.37 6.79 -10.91
N ASN A 207 0.40 6.49 -11.96
CA ASN A 207 1.28 5.33 -12.05
C ASN A 207 2.50 5.66 -12.95
N PRO A 208 3.49 6.44 -12.49
CA PRO A 208 4.74 6.60 -13.23
C PRO A 208 5.58 5.32 -13.23
N HIS A 209 6.10 4.99 -14.41
CA HIS A 209 7.11 3.95 -14.61
C HIS A 209 8.49 4.56 -14.42
N LEU A 210 9.18 4.18 -13.34
CA LEU A 210 10.45 4.76 -12.95
C LEU A 210 11.61 3.80 -13.23
N TYR A 211 12.78 4.35 -13.55
CA TYR A 211 14.03 3.62 -13.70
C TYR A 211 15.23 4.47 -13.26
N GLY A 212 16.40 3.85 -13.09
CA GLY A 212 17.61 4.56 -12.67
C GLY A 212 17.47 5.21 -11.29
N ASP A 213 17.74 6.51 -11.19
CA ASP A 213 17.76 7.30 -9.94
C ASP A 213 16.47 8.11 -9.71
N GLN A 214 15.40 7.78 -10.43
CA GLN A 214 14.15 8.56 -10.42
C GLN A 214 13.30 8.39 -9.14
N LEU A 215 13.56 7.34 -8.34
CA LEU A 215 12.86 7.10 -7.07
C LEU A 215 13.66 7.72 -5.91
N PRO A 216 13.14 8.75 -5.22
CA PRO A 216 13.89 9.42 -4.15
C PRO A 216 14.35 8.45 -3.06
N GLY A 217 15.64 8.50 -2.71
CA GLY A 217 16.25 7.68 -1.67
C GLY A 217 16.63 6.25 -2.10
N TRP A 218 16.26 5.83 -3.31
CA TRP A 218 16.47 4.47 -3.81
C TRP A 218 17.11 4.48 -5.21
N LEU A 219 17.88 3.45 -5.51
CA LEU A 219 18.34 3.17 -6.88
C LEU A 219 17.51 2.04 -7.48
N ILE A 220 16.97 2.23 -8.68
CA ILE A 220 16.26 1.18 -9.41
C ILE A 220 17.30 0.36 -10.17
N MET A 221 17.56 -0.83 -9.67
CA MET A 221 18.69 -1.69 -10.04
C MET A 221 18.48 -2.43 -11.37
N ARG A 222 17.22 -2.64 -11.77
CA ARG A 222 16.85 -3.50 -12.89
C ARG A 222 15.53 -3.04 -13.50
N GLU A 223 15.43 -3.18 -14.83
CA GLU A 223 14.25 -2.82 -15.63
C GLU A 223 13.66 -1.47 -15.20
N ASN A 224 12.39 -1.48 -14.80
CA ASN A 224 11.66 -0.37 -14.20
C ASN A 224 10.76 -0.87 -13.06
N ILE A 225 10.22 0.08 -12.32
CA ILE A 225 9.23 -0.12 -11.27
C ILE A 225 8.05 0.81 -11.51
N ASP A 226 6.94 0.53 -10.83
CA ASP A 226 5.73 1.35 -10.88
C ASP A 226 5.48 1.94 -9.48
N LEU A 227 5.31 3.26 -9.40
CA LEU A 227 4.87 3.93 -8.18
C LEU A 227 3.37 4.21 -8.32
N ILE A 228 2.52 3.48 -7.62
CA ILE A 228 1.08 3.45 -7.88
C ILE A 228 0.30 4.23 -6.81
N ALA A 229 -0.51 5.20 -7.23
CA ALA A 229 -1.50 5.86 -6.37
C ALA A 229 -2.77 4.99 -6.30
N ILE A 230 -3.04 4.37 -5.14
CA ILE A 230 -3.96 3.23 -5.09
C ILE A 230 -5.24 3.44 -4.26
N ASP A 231 -6.02 4.49 -4.53
CA ASP A 231 -7.28 4.74 -3.81
C ASP A 231 -8.24 3.53 -3.80
N ARG A 232 -8.24 2.71 -4.88
CA ARG A 232 -9.02 1.46 -4.97
C ARG A 232 -8.36 0.26 -4.30
N PHE A 233 -7.02 0.16 -4.28
CA PHE A 233 -6.31 -1.00 -3.72
C PHE A 233 -5.93 -0.82 -2.26
N GLY A 234 -6.16 0.36 -1.68
CA GLY A 234 -5.88 0.68 -0.28
C GLY A 234 -4.38 0.78 0.01
N SER A 235 -3.85 2.01 0.13
CA SER A 235 -2.46 2.23 0.57
C SER A 235 -2.34 2.09 2.10
N PRO A 236 -1.43 1.24 2.60
CA PRO A 236 -1.15 1.14 4.02
C PRO A 236 -0.58 2.41 4.63
N SER A 237 0.21 3.18 3.90
CA SER A 237 0.80 4.42 4.38
C SER A 237 0.72 5.49 3.29
N GLY A 238 0.02 6.59 3.57
CA GLY A 238 -0.05 7.71 2.64
C GLY A 238 -0.89 7.40 1.40
N LYS A 239 -0.36 7.68 0.20
CA LYS A 239 -1.06 7.61 -1.08
C LYS A 239 -0.45 6.60 -2.05
N TRP A 240 0.83 6.33 -1.92
CA TRP A 240 1.62 5.63 -2.92
C TRP A 240 2.11 4.29 -2.38
N VAL A 241 2.20 3.31 -3.27
CA VAL A 241 2.87 2.04 -3.01
C VAL A 241 3.77 1.74 -4.19
N ILE A 242 4.78 0.88 -3.97
CA ILE A 242 5.66 0.47 -5.06
C ILE A 242 5.30 -0.91 -5.57
N ASP A 243 5.23 -1.08 -6.88
CA ASP A 243 5.28 -2.37 -7.57
C ASP A 243 6.68 -2.55 -8.17
N LEU A 244 7.40 -3.59 -7.72
CA LEU A 244 8.73 -3.89 -8.23
C LEU A 244 8.70 -4.65 -9.57
N GLY A 245 7.54 -5.00 -10.10
CA GLY A 245 7.39 -5.52 -11.46
C GLY A 245 6.67 -4.50 -12.34
N GLY A 246 7.34 -3.47 -12.83
CA GLY A 246 6.70 -2.41 -13.64
C GLY A 246 6.28 -2.90 -15.04
N HIS A 247 7.15 -2.80 -16.04
CA HIS A 247 6.97 -3.49 -17.32
C HIS A 247 7.85 -4.74 -17.45
N GLY A 248 8.55 -5.08 -16.38
CA GLY A 248 9.37 -6.26 -16.23
C GLY A 248 9.78 -6.42 -14.77
N PRO A 249 10.49 -7.51 -14.44
CA PRO A 249 10.97 -7.77 -13.08
C PRO A 249 12.06 -6.77 -12.66
N GLY A 250 11.65 -5.70 -11.98
CA GLY A 250 12.52 -4.66 -11.47
C GLY A 250 13.11 -4.96 -10.09
N GLY A 251 13.75 -3.95 -9.52
CA GLY A 251 14.28 -4.01 -8.16
C GLY A 251 14.84 -2.67 -7.71
N ILE A 252 14.92 -2.48 -6.39
CA ILE A 252 15.39 -1.26 -5.75
C ILE A 252 16.49 -1.58 -4.73
N ALA A 253 17.40 -0.64 -4.49
CA ALA A 253 18.41 -0.75 -3.46
C ALA A 253 18.72 0.58 -2.78
N GLN A 254 19.12 0.51 -1.51
CA GLN A 254 19.59 1.64 -0.70
C GLN A 254 20.65 1.16 0.29
N THR A 255 21.71 1.94 0.48
CA THR A 255 22.73 1.70 1.50
C THR A 255 22.42 2.54 2.75
N ILE A 256 22.41 1.90 3.91
CA ILE A 256 22.03 2.48 5.19
C ILE A 256 23.23 2.39 6.13
N THR A 257 23.62 3.52 6.69
CA THR A 257 24.78 3.72 7.56
C THR A 257 24.35 4.11 8.97
N ASP A 258 25.33 4.36 9.85
CA ASP A 258 25.13 4.77 11.25
C ASP A 258 24.35 3.74 12.11
N LEU A 259 24.30 2.47 11.67
CA LEU A 259 23.82 1.37 12.51
C LEU A 259 24.82 1.09 13.63
N SER A 260 24.32 0.88 14.84
CA SER A 260 25.18 0.56 16.00
C SER A 260 25.77 -0.84 15.84
N PRO A 261 27.09 -1.02 15.67
CA PRO A 261 27.67 -2.33 15.40
C PRO A 261 27.34 -3.37 16.47
N GLY A 262 26.95 -4.57 16.04
CA GLY A 262 26.59 -5.66 16.96
C GLY A 262 25.25 -5.47 17.69
N VAL A 263 24.46 -4.47 17.32
CA VAL A 263 23.08 -4.29 17.80
C VAL A 263 22.10 -4.98 16.87
N LYS A 264 21.02 -5.54 17.44
CA LYS A 264 19.93 -6.17 16.70
C LYS A 264 18.97 -5.10 16.13
N TYR A 265 18.67 -5.21 14.85
CA TYR A 265 17.69 -4.39 14.14
C TYR A 265 16.58 -5.27 13.55
N HIS A 266 15.44 -4.66 13.31
CA HIS A 266 14.24 -5.27 12.75
C HIS A 266 13.94 -4.59 11.41
N LEU A 267 14.07 -5.33 10.32
CA LEU A 267 13.51 -4.97 9.03
C LEU A 267 12.03 -5.38 9.02
N SER A 268 11.13 -4.49 8.66
CA SER A 268 9.74 -4.85 8.36
C SER A 268 9.24 -4.13 7.11
N ALA A 269 8.22 -4.70 6.48
CA ALA A 269 7.51 -4.08 5.38
C ALA A 269 6.07 -4.59 5.33
N LEU A 270 5.18 -3.84 4.70
CA LEU A 270 3.87 -4.32 4.28
C LEU A 270 3.94 -4.71 2.81
N TYR A 271 3.35 -5.86 2.48
CA TYR A 271 3.37 -6.37 1.11
C TYR A 271 2.03 -6.98 0.68
N SER A 272 1.75 -6.92 -0.62
CA SER A 272 0.52 -7.46 -1.22
C SER A 272 0.75 -7.90 -2.65
N ARG A 273 -0.22 -8.61 -3.27
CA ARG A 273 -0.17 -8.92 -4.70
C ARG A 273 -0.81 -7.81 -5.52
N HIS A 274 -0.22 -7.47 -6.67
CA HIS A 274 -0.88 -6.64 -7.67
C HIS A 274 -2.21 -7.26 -8.17
N GLN A 275 -3.19 -6.43 -8.57
CA GLN A 275 -4.56 -6.91 -8.86
C GLN A 275 -4.73 -7.62 -10.22
N TYR A 276 -3.91 -7.28 -11.23
CA TYR A 276 -4.21 -7.60 -12.64
C TYR A 276 -3.45 -8.81 -13.24
N TRP A 277 -2.28 -9.19 -12.73
CA TRP A 277 -1.34 -10.07 -13.44
C TRP A 277 -1.51 -11.56 -13.13
N ASP A 278 -2.68 -12.12 -13.45
CA ASP A 278 -3.04 -13.51 -13.11
C ASP A 278 -2.37 -14.58 -14.00
N GLN A 279 -1.64 -14.18 -15.05
CA GLN A 279 -0.85 -15.08 -15.90
C GLN A 279 0.33 -15.73 -15.14
N GLU A 280 0.76 -15.13 -14.03
CA GLU A 280 1.78 -15.67 -13.14
C GLU A 280 1.23 -15.77 -11.70
N ASP A 281 1.11 -17.00 -11.20
CA ASP A 281 0.61 -17.31 -9.87
C ASP A 281 1.52 -18.40 -9.23
N PRO A 282 2.18 -18.12 -8.10
CA PRO A 282 2.18 -16.84 -7.37
C PRO A 282 3.05 -15.76 -8.05
N LEU A 283 2.84 -14.49 -7.68
CA LEU A 283 3.86 -13.45 -7.90
C LEU A 283 4.87 -13.55 -6.76
N THR A 284 6.15 -13.41 -7.08
CA THR A 284 7.25 -13.64 -6.14
C THR A 284 8.22 -12.47 -6.07
N GLY A 285 8.93 -12.38 -4.95
CA GLY A 285 9.95 -11.36 -4.73
C GLY A 285 10.98 -11.82 -3.70
N GLU A 286 12.10 -11.15 -3.68
CA GLU A 286 13.23 -11.48 -2.79
C GLU A 286 13.78 -10.20 -2.15
N ILE A 287 14.19 -10.31 -0.89
CA ILE A 287 14.80 -9.22 -0.12
C ILE A 287 16.18 -9.66 0.35
N PHE A 288 17.17 -8.79 0.17
CA PHE A 288 18.56 -9.01 0.50
C PHE A 288 19.09 -7.95 1.45
N ILE A 289 20.01 -8.35 2.32
CA ILE A 289 20.87 -7.46 3.10
C ILE A 289 22.32 -7.85 2.79
N ASP A 290 23.12 -6.92 2.26
CA ASP A 290 24.52 -7.15 1.87
C ASP A 290 24.70 -8.39 0.96
N ASP A 291 23.84 -8.51 -0.06
CA ASP A 291 23.76 -9.64 -1.00
C ASP A 291 23.37 -11.00 -0.37
N GLU A 292 23.08 -11.05 0.93
CA GLU A 292 22.51 -12.24 1.57
C GLU A 292 20.98 -12.22 1.48
N LEU A 293 20.40 -13.29 0.94
CA LEU A 293 18.94 -13.46 0.86
C LEU A 293 18.35 -13.62 2.27
N VAL A 294 17.52 -12.66 2.70
CA VAL A 294 16.91 -12.66 4.03
C VAL A 294 15.43 -13.05 4.02
N LEU A 295 14.72 -12.78 2.93
CA LEU A 295 13.31 -13.15 2.74
C LEU A 295 13.03 -13.54 1.29
N SER A 296 12.29 -14.64 1.10
CA SER A 296 11.71 -15.05 -0.18
C SER A 296 10.19 -14.99 -0.04
N LEU A 297 9.53 -14.26 -0.92
CA LEU A 297 8.13 -13.87 -0.82
C LEU A 297 7.32 -14.50 -1.95
N ASN A 298 6.09 -14.90 -1.62
CA ASN A 298 5.09 -15.33 -2.59
C ASN A 298 3.73 -14.73 -2.22
N ARG A 299 2.95 -14.37 -3.24
CA ARG A 299 1.54 -13.96 -3.08
C ARG A 299 0.68 -14.53 -4.19
N ASP A 300 -0.27 -15.38 -3.81
CA ASP A 300 -1.22 -15.98 -4.73
C ASP A 300 -2.34 -15.01 -5.13
N LYS A 301 -3.14 -15.39 -6.13
CA LYS A 301 -4.27 -14.60 -6.63
C LYS A 301 -5.37 -14.28 -5.59
N LEU A 302 -5.41 -14.94 -4.43
CA LEU A 302 -6.33 -14.61 -3.33
C LEU A 302 -5.79 -13.46 -2.49
N ALA A 303 -4.49 -13.19 -2.55
CA ALA A 303 -3.79 -12.22 -1.71
C ALA A 303 -3.58 -10.84 -2.36
N LYS A 304 -4.49 -10.47 -3.29
CA LYS A 304 -4.52 -9.18 -3.99
C LYS A 304 -4.77 -8.01 -3.04
N ALA A 305 -4.09 -6.89 -3.28
CA ALA A 305 -4.35 -5.64 -2.57
C ALA A 305 -5.86 -5.32 -2.60
N PRO A 306 -6.48 -4.88 -1.49
CA PRO A 306 -5.92 -4.33 -0.25
C PRO A 306 -5.50 -5.37 0.81
N ARG A 307 -5.34 -6.66 0.47
CA ARG A 307 -4.86 -7.64 1.44
C ARG A 307 -3.37 -7.47 1.66
N TRP A 308 -3.01 -6.65 2.64
CA TRP A 308 -1.63 -6.40 3.03
C TRP A 308 -1.25 -7.30 4.19
N GLU A 309 -0.07 -7.87 4.13
CA GLU A 309 0.52 -8.60 5.24
C GLU A 309 1.82 -7.95 5.68
N ARG A 310 2.23 -8.20 6.91
CA ARG A 310 3.51 -7.74 7.43
C ARG A 310 4.53 -8.84 7.29
N ILE A 311 5.66 -8.50 6.69
CA ILE A 311 6.88 -9.29 6.73
C ILE A 311 7.88 -8.64 7.67
N SER A 312 8.73 -9.47 8.24
CA SER A 312 9.82 -8.99 9.07
C SER A 312 11.01 -9.93 9.07
N HIS A 313 12.19 -9.35 9.25
CA HIS A 313 13.44 -10.07 9.44
C HIS A 313 14.32 -9.34 10.44
N ASP A 314 14.85 -10.07 11.41
CA ASP A 314 15.80 -9.52 12.37
C ASP A 314 17.23 -9.75 11.88
N PHE A 315 18.08 -8.73 11.96
CA PHE A 315 19.50 -8.84 11.62
C PHE A 315 20.40 -8.15 12.65
N MET A 316 21.67 -8.53 12.67
CA MET A 316 22.69 -7.89 13.49
C MET A 316 23.44 -6.87 12.65
N ALA A 317 23.52 -5.62 13.12
CA ALA A 317 24.27 -4.60 12.41
C ALA A 317 25.76 -4.99 12.30
N PRO A 318 26.35 -4.92 11.09
CA PRO A 318 27.73 -5.34 10.86
C PRO A 318 28.74 -4.40 11.52
N SER A 319 30.01 -4.83 11.56
CA SER A 319 31.08 -4.12 12.28
C SER A 319 31.38 -2.71 11.75
N ASN A 320 31.07 -2.44 10.49
CA ASN A 320 31.18 -1.13 9.83
C ASN A 320 29.94 -0.25 10.06
N GLY A 321 28.86 -0.77 10.65
CA GLY A 321 27.61 -0.03 10.86
C GLY A 321 26.84 0.30 9.58
N GLU A 322 27.09 -0.44 8.49
CA GLU A 322 26.55 -0.17 7.16
C GLU A 322 26.01 -1.44 6.54
N ILE A 323 24.81 -1.36 5.96
CA ILE A 323 24.20 -2.43 5.16
C ILE A 323 23.72 -1.87 3.82
N THR A 324 23.57 -2.73 2.81
CA THR A 324 22.78 -2.45 1.61
C THR A 324 21.52 -3.31 1.62
N LEU A 325 20.36 -2.66 1.64
CA LEU A 325 19.05 -3.30 1.51
C LEU A 325 18.63 -3.28 0.04
N SER A 326 18.29 -4.46 -0.49
CA SER A 326 17.81 -4.60 -1.87
C SER A 326 16.55 -5.45 -1.94
N LEU A 327 15.60 -5.06 -2.78
CA LEU A 327 14.36 -5.80 -3.02
C LEU A 327 14.21 -6.02 -4.53
N PHE A 328 13.84 -7.23 -4.94
CA PHE A 328 13.68 -7.59 -6.35
C PHE A 328 12.35 -8.30 -6.60
N SER A 329 11.73 -7.99 -7.73
CA SER A 329 10.69 -8.86 -8.29
C SER A 329 11.35 -10.08 -8.94
N THR A 330 10.80 -11.26 -8.64
CA THR A 330 11.17 -12.52 -9.29
C THR A 330 10.02 -13.11 -10.10
N ALA A 331 8.98 -12.31 -10.35
CA ALA A 331 7.94 -12.62 -11.32
C ALA A 331 8.44 -12.31 -12.74
N PHE A 332 8.98 -13.32 -13.41
CA PHE A 332 9.74 -13.16 -14.67
C PHE A 332 8.86 -13.22 -15.92
N LYS A 333 7.56 -13.51 -15.81
CA LYS A 333 6.66 -13.65 -16.96
C LYS A 333 5.76 -12.45 -17.18
N VAL A 334 5.57 -11.59 -16.18
CA VAL A 334 4.63 -10.47 -16.23
C VAL A 334 5.33 -9.14 -15.92
N GLY A 335 4.73 -8.02 -16.34
CA GLY A 335 5.10 -6.67 -15.90
C GLY A 335 4.37 -6.33 -14.62
N GLY A 336 4.43 -7.20 -13.61
CA GLY A 336 3.60 -7.08 -12.43
C GLY A 336 4.18 -7.80 -11.26
N GLY A 337 4.15 -7.21 -10.08
CA GLY A 337 4.86 -7.78 -8.94
C GLY A 337 4.09 -7.85 -7.64
N ILE A 338 4.88 -8.13 -6.61
CA ILE A 338 4.50 -7.86 -5.24
C ILE A 338 4.58 -6.35 -5.03
N LEU A 339 3.51 -5.80 -4.44
CA LEU A 339 3.45 -4.44 -3.97
C LEU A 339 4.11 -4.33 -2.59
N TYR A 340 4.82 -3.24 -2.33
CA TYR A 340 5.41 -2.94 -1.02
C TYR A 340 5.04 -1.54 -0.54
N ASP A 341 4.95 -1.40 0.78
CA ASP A 341 4.78 -0.13 1.50
C ASP A 341 5.32 -0.27 2.93
N ASP A 342 5.44 0.83 3.67
CA ASP A 342 5.81 0.90 5.09
C ASP A 342 7.09 0.12 5.42
N ILE A 343 8.10 0.17 4.55
CA ILE A 343 9.42 -0.43 4.80
C ILE A 343 10.08 0.33 5.95
N LYS A 344 10.56 -0.40 6.96
CA LYS A 344 11.20 0.14 8.16
C LYS A 344 12.41 -0.67 8.55
N ILE A 345 13.44 0.01 9.04
CA ILE A 345 14.54 -0.59 9.78
C ILE A 345 14.60 0.10 11.14
N GLU A 346 14.32 -0.66 12.19
CA GLU A 346 14.19 -0.15 13.55
C GLU A 346 15.13 -0.91 14.47
N LYS A 347 15.74 -0.20 15.43
CA LYS A 347 16.55 -0.87 16.44
C LYS A 347 15.62 -1.72 17.33
N ALA A 348 15.92 -3.00 17.49
CA ALA A 348 15.00 -3.94 18.15
C ALA A 348 14.70 -3.56 19.62
N SER A 349 15.62 -2.88 20.31
CA SER A 349 15.40 -2.39 21.67
C SER A 349 14.42 -1.22 21.76
N ASP A 350 14.19 -0.54 20.64
CA ASP A 350 13.39 0.69 20.59
C ASP A 350 11.94 0.38 20.20
N ILE A 351 11.67 -0.86 19.76
CA ILE A 351 10.32 -1.37 19.49
C ILE A 351 9.60 -1.56 20.83
N VAL A 352 8.72 -0.62 21.14
CA VAL A 352 7.86 -0.69 22.32
C VAL A 352 6.71 -1.65 22.03
N VAL A 353 6.63 -2.77 22.75
CA VAL A 353 5.42 -3.61 22.74
C VAL A 353 4.26 -2.76 23.24
N PRO A 354 3.22 -2.49 22.42
CA PRO A 354 2.12 -1.64 22.84
C PRO A 354 1.45 -2.23 24.08
N LYS A 355 1.26 -1.43 25.13
CA LYS A 355 0.44 -1.84 26.27
C LYS A 355 -0.99 -2.05 25.76
N LYS A 356 -1.65 -3.10 26.26
CA LYS A 356 -3.08 -3.33 25.97
C LYS A 356 -3.88 -2.08 26.34
N ILE A 357 -4.71 -1.62 25.40
CA ILE A 357 -5.57 -0.45 25.58
C ILE A 357 -6.69 -0.84 26.55
N PRO A 358 -6.83 -0.18 27.72
CA PRO A 358 -7.95 -0.41 28.60
C PRO A 358 -9.23 0.14 27.97
N VAL A 359 -10.27 -0.68 27.92
CA VAL A 359 -11.60 -0.33 27.38
C VAL A 359 -12.64 -0.59 28.45
N LEU A 360 -13.53 0.39 28.69
CA LEU A 360 -14.68 0.23 29.56
C LEU A 360 -15.96 0.09 28.72
N ILE A 361 -16.67 -1.01 28.84
CA ILE A 361 -18.03 -1.18 28.28
C ILE A 361 -19.03 -0.75 29.35
N ILE A 362 -19.97 0.13 28.97
CA ILE A 362 -21.12 0.51 29.79
C ILE A 362 -22.37 -0.14 29.21
N ASP A 363 -22.98 -1.04 29.97
CA ASP A 363 -24.15 -1.84 29.57
C ASP A 363 -25.26 -1.86 30.64
N GLY A 364 -26.21 -2.80 30.55
CA GLY A 364 -27.25 -3.03 31.56
C GLY A 364 -28.70 -2.89 31.05
N PHE A 365 -28.92 -2.29 29.89
CA PHE A 365 -30.24 -2.29 29.26
C PHE A 365 -30.19 -1.99 27.76
N SER A 366 -30.99 -2.72 26.97
CA SER A 366 -31.19 -2.44 25.54
C SER A 366 -32.52 -3.03 25.06
N ASN A 367 -33.02 -2.55 23.92
CA ASN A 367 -34.03 -3.28 23.14
C ASN A 367 -33.43 -4.54 22.46
N HIS A 368 -32.11 -4.56 22.28
CA HIS A 368 -31.30 -5.69 21.83
C HIS A 368 -30.93 -6.63 22.99
N ASN A 369 -30.32 -7.79 22.67
CA ASN A 369 -29.72 -8.66 23.68
C ASN A 369 -28.43 -7.99 24.21
N TRP A 370 -28.49 -7.30 25.34
CA TRP A 370 -27.35 -6.54 25.82
C TRP A 370 -26.29 -7.44 26.47
N GLU A 371 -26.70 -8.52 27.15
CA GLU A 371 -25.77 -9.49 27.76
C GLU A 371 -24.88 -10.13 26.69
N LEU A 372 -25.49 -10.69 25.64
CA LEU A 372 -24.72 -11.30 24.54
C LEU A 372 -23.91 -10.27 23.75
N ASN A 373 -24.41 -9.02 23.61
CA ASN A 373 -23.62 -7.96 22.99
C ASN A 373 -22.32 -7.71 23.76
N THR A 374 -22.41 -7.54 25.09
CA THR A 374 -21.22 -7.33 25.93
C THR A 374 -20.26 -8.50 25.84
N GLU A 375 -20.76 -9.74 25.92
CA GLU A 375 -19.94 -10.95 25.79
C GLU A 375 -19.20 -10.98 24.45
N TYR A 376 -19.90 -10.75 23.33
CA TYR A 376 -19.31 -10.82 22.00
C TYR A 376 -18.32 -9.69 21.76
N LEU A 377 -18.63 -8.46 22.18
CA LEU A 377 -17.70 -7.33 22.10
C LEU A 377 -16.42 -7.61 22.89
N GLN A 378 -16.55 -8.14 24.12
CA GLN A 378 -15.41 -8.53 24.92
C GLN A 378 -14.57 -9.60 24.22
N LYS A 379 -15.18 -10.69 23.75
CA LYS A 379 -14.48 -11.77 23.03
C LYS A 379 -13.76 -11.27 21.79
N ILE A 380 -14.44 -10.51 20.93
CA ILE A 380 -13.86 -9.93 19.70
C ILE A 380 -12.64 -9.08 20.05
N LEU A 381 -12.75 -8.19 21.04
CA LEU A 381 -11.66 -7.27 21.41
C LEU A 381 -10.49 -8.00 22.07
N GLU A 382 -10.74 -8.91 22.99
CA GLU A 382 -9.67 -9.62 23.73
C GLU A 382 -8.88 -10.57 22.84
N THR A 383 -9.53 -11.23 21.86
CA THR A 383 -8.85 -12.10 20.89
C THR A 383 -7.85 -11.34 20.00
N THR A 384 -8.02 -10.02 19.81
CA THR A 384 -7.00 -9.22 19.09
C THR A 384 -5.66 -9.13 19.83
N GLY A 385 -5.65 -9.39 21.15
CA GLY A 385 -4.50 -9.16 22.01
C GLY A 385 -4.19 -7.69 22.30
N LYS A 386 -4.94 -6.73 21.70
CA LYS A 386 -4.68 -5.28 21.79
C LYS A 386 -5.42 -4.59 22.92
N PHE A 387 -6.48 -5.21 23.45
CA PHE A 387 -7.35 -4.59 24.44
C PHE A 387 -7.36 -5.37 25.76
N LYS A 388 -7.63 -4.64 26.84
CA LYS A 388 -8.04 -5.18 28.13
C LYS A 388 -9.43 -4.63 28.42
N VAL A 389 -10.44 -5.48 28.42
CA VAL A 389 -11.84 -5.03 28.53
C VAL A 389 -12.26 -5.09 30.01
N SER A 390 -13.07 -4.12 30.41
CA SER A 390 -13.79 -4.09 31.68
C SER A 390 -15.23 -3.70 31.41
N VAL A 391 -16.15 -4.15 32.26
CA VAL A 391 -17.58 -3.89 32.11
C VAL A 391 -18.09 -3.18 33.36
N SER A 392 -18.91 -2.15 33.18
CA SER A 392 -19.71 -1.56 34.25
C SER A 392 -21.18 -1.58 33.85
N THR A 393 -21.94 -2.42 34.53
CA THR A 393 -23.36 -2.66 34.25
C THR A 393 -24.23 -1.73 35.05
N CYS A 394 -25.05 -0.94 34.36
CA CYS A 394 -26.04 -0.09 34.99
C CYS A 394 -27.12 -0.97 35.65
N PRO A 395 -27.35 -0.85 36.97
CA PRO A 395 -28.43 -1.57 37.62
C PRO A 395 -29.79 -1.14 37.08
N ASN A 396 -30.79 -2.01 37.15
CA ASN A 396 -32.16 -1.64 36.84
C ASN A 396 -32.76 -0.84 38.00
N GLN A 397 -33.04 0.45 37.78
CA GLN A 397 -33.61 1.35 38.78
C GLN A 397 -34.86 0.79 39.48
N LYS A 398 -35.73 0.07 38.74
CA LYS A 398 -36.97 -0.50 39.30
C LYS A 398 -36.73 -1.72 40.17
N GLU A 399 -35.63 -2.44 39.94
CA GLU A 399 -35.29 -3.65 40.68
C GLU A 399 -34.46 -3.31 41.92
N ASN A 400 -33.51 -2.37 41.80
CA ASN A 400 -32.65 -1.95 42.89
C ASN A 400 -32.27 -0.46 42.77
N GLU A 401 -33.15 0.42 43.26
CA GLU A 401 -32.96 1.88 43.23
C GLU A 401 -31.68 2.32 43.97
N SER A 402 -31.35 1.69 45.10
CA SER A 402 -30.16 2.03 45.88
C SER A 402 -28.87 1.72 45.12
N GLU A 403 -28.78 0.56 44.47
CA GLU A 403 -27.60 0.22 43.66
C GLU A 403 -27.50 1.09 42.41
N TRP A 404 -28.64 1.38 41.77
CA TRP A 404 -28.70 2.30 40.63
C TRP A 404 -28.21 3.71 41.02
N GLU A 405 -28.71 4.29 42.10
CA GLU A 405 -28.32 5.64 42.56
C GLU A 405 -26.84 5.69 42.99
N ASN A 406 -26.28 4.60 43.50
CA ASN A 406 -24.86 4.53 43.89
C ASN A 406 -23.93 4.05 42.77
N TRP A 407 -24.46 3.64 41.62
CA TRP A 407 -23.66 3.20 40.49
C TRP A 407 -22.83 4.37 39.95
N SER A 408 -21.51 4.16 39.82
CA SER A 408 -20.56 5.19 39.43
C SER A 408 -19.40 4.56 38.65
N PRO A 409 -19.50 4.45 37.32
CA PRO A 409 -18.40 3.99 36.48
C PRO A 409 -17.17 4.89 36.61
N ASP A 410 -15.99 4.29 36.69
CA ASP A 410 -14.72 5.02 36.73
C ASP A 410 -14.25 5.33 35.31
N PHE A 411 -14.82 6.37 34.69
CA PHE A 411 -14.48 6.77 33.32
C PHE A 411 -13.01 7.23 33.20
N ASP A 412 -12.47 7.90 34.22
CA ASP A 412 -11.15 8.57 34.16
C ASP A 412 -9.98 7.56 34.07
N SER A 413 -10.20 6.31 34.50
CA SER A 413 -9.21 5.22 34.36
C SER A 413 -9.11 4.65 32.94
N TYR A 414 -9.98 5.04 32.01
CA TYR A 414 -10.06 4.45 30.68
C TYR A 414 -9.89 5.49 29.56
N PRO A 415 -8.95 5.32 28.62
CA PRO A 415 -8.80 6.21 27.49
C PRO A 415 -9.96 6.10 26.50
N VAL A 416 -10.74 5.02 26.55
CA VAL A 416 -11.90 4.81 25.69
C VAL A 416 -13.02 4.05 26.39
N VAL A 417 -14.26 4.48 26.16
CA VAL A 417 -15.50 3.87 26.64
C VAL A 417 -16.36 3.40 25.46
N ILE A 418 -16.96 2.22 25.55
CA ILE A 418 -18.02 1.77 24.65
C ILE A 418 -19.35 1.89 25.38
N GLN A 419 -20.25 2.71 24.84
CA GLN A 419 -21.61 2.85 25.35
C GLN A 419 -22.51 1.92 24.53
N THR A 420 -23.22 0.99 25.20
CA THR A 420 -24.13 0.05 24.54
C THR A 420 -25.57 0.15 25.03
N CYS A 421 -25.84 0.91 26.10
CA CYS A 421 -27.19 1.02 26.65
C CYS A 421 -28.15 1.69 25.64
N ASN A 422 -29.36 1.17 25.54
CA ASN A 422 -30.42 1.77 24.74
C ASN A 422 -31.77 1.71 25.46
N ASN A 423 -32.39 2.88 25.66
CA ASN A 423 -33.68 3.01 26.30
C ASN A 423 -34.81 3.43 25.33
N ILE A 424 -34.63 3.22 24.02
CA ILE A 424 -35.70 3.45 23.05
C ILE A 424 -36.98 2.69 23.48
N PHE A 425 -38.13 3.38 23.44
CA PHE A 425 -39.44 2.92 23.91
C PHE A 425 -39.60 2.76 25.43
N LYS A 426 -38.58 3.08 26.24
CA LYS A 426 -38.58 2.92 27.70
C LYS A 426 -37.95 4.11 28.42
N GLU A 427 -37.96 5.30 27.81
CA GLU A 427 -37.18 6.45 28.26
C GLU A 427 -37.53 6.91 29.68
N ASP A 428 -38.78 6.75 30.11
CA ASP A 428 -39.23 7.14 31.45
C ASP A 428 -38.85 6.12 32.55
N SER A 429 -38.27 4.96 32.16
CA SER A 429 -38.06 3.83 33.06
C SER A 429 -36.63 3.26 33.07
N LEU A 430 -35.83 3.56 32.05
CA LEU A 430 -34.44 3.12 31.94
C LEU A 430 -33.57 4.34 31.65
N GLN A 431 -32.83 4.80 32.65
CA GLN A 431 -32.00 5.99 32.59
C GLN A 431 -30.72 5.74 33.38
N TRP A 432 -29.66 6.48 33.06
CA TRP A 432 -28.54 6.62 33.98
C TRP A 432 -28.87 7.66 35.07
N PRO A 433 -28.32 7.49 36.28
CA PRO A 433 -28.39 8.52 37.31
C PRO A 433 -27.80 9.85 36.83
N ASN A 434 -28.28 10.95 37.38
CA ASN A 434 -27.85 12.28 36.93
C ASN A 434 -26.36 12.56 37.18
N HIS A 435 -25.78 12.06 38.28
CA HIS A 435 -24.34 12.21 38.54
C HIS A 435 -23.50 11.43 37.52
N VAL A 436 -23.96 10.25 37.09
CA VAL A 436 -23.27 9.47 36.04
C VAL A 436 -23.33 10.19 34.69
N LYS A 437 -24.48 10.79 34.35
CA LYS A 437 -24.61 11.63 33.14
C LYS A 437 -23.60 12.78 33.14
N GLN A 438 -23.49 13.50 34.26
CA GLN A 438 -22.54 14.60 34.41
C GLN A 438 -21.08 14.13 34.36
N ALA A 439 -20.76 13.00 34.98
CA ALA A 439 -19.43 12.40 34.92
C ALA A 439 -19.05 12.00 33.49
N PHE A 440 -19.99 11.41 32.74
CA PHE A 440 -19.80 11.05 31.34
C PHE A 440 -19.59 12.30 30.46
N GLU A 441 -20.39 13.37 30.64
CA GLU A 441 -20.18 14.65 29.96
C GLU A 441 -18.79 15.23 30.23
N LYS A 442 -18.36 15.22 31.50
CA LYS A 442 -17.04 15.70 31.90
C LYS A 442 -15.93 14.89 31.23
N TYR A 443 -16.02 13.55 31.30
CA TYR A 443 -15.06 12.64 30.69
C TYR A 443 -14.81 12.97 29.21
N VAL A 444 -15.88 13.05 28.40
CA VAL A 444 -15.74 13.36 26.97
C VAL A 444 -15.22 14.79 26.78
N THR A 445 -15.76 15.76 27.52
CA THR A 445 -15.33 17.16 27.41
C THR A 445 -13.83 17.33 27.69
N GLU A 446 -13.28 16.55 28.61
CA GLU A 446 -11.88 16.64 29.05
C GLU A 446 -10.90 15.85 28.17
N GLY A 447 -11.37 15.03 27.23
CA GLY A 447 -10.52 14.31 26.28
C GLY A 447 -10.82 12.83 26.10
N GLY A 448 -11.80 12.30 26.83
CA GLY A 448 -12.22 10.91 26.73
C GLY A 448 -12.73 10.52 25.34
N GLY A 449 -12.41 9.29 24.93
CA GLY A 449 -12.91 8.69 23.69
C GLY A 449 -14.16 7.86 23.94
N VAL A 450 -15.18 7.98 23.08
CA VAL A 450 -16.41 7.17 23.20
C VAL A 450 -16.77 6.50 21.88
N TYR A 451 -17.06 5.19 21.92
CA TYR A 451 -17.78 4.49 20.88
C TYR A 451 -19.25 4.36 21.26
N MET A 452 -20.13 5.02 20.50
CA MET A 452 -21.58 4.83 20.55
C MET A 452 -21.96 3.65 19.65
N TYR A 453 -22.14 2.48 20.26
CA TYR A 453 -22.36 1.22 19.58
C TYR A 453 -23.82 1.04 19.13
N HIS A 454 -24.07 1.00 17.81
CA HIS A 454 -25.36 0.62 17.21
C HIS A 454 -26.56 1.35 17.86
N GLY A 455 -27.34 0.62 18.68
CA GLY A 455 -28.51 1.12 19.40
C GLY A 455 -28.21 2.22 20.41
N ALA A 456 -26.95 2.44 20.79
CA ALA A 456 -26.47 3.62 21.50
C ALA A 456 -26.92 4.94 20.85
N THR A 457 -26.96 4.96 19.51
CA THR A 457 -27.40 6.11 18.71
C THR A 457 -28.90 6.40 18.84
N ASN A 458 -29.64 5.47 19.44
CA ASN A 458 -31.07 5.59 19.69
C ASN A 458 -31.36 6.17 21.09
N ALA A 459 -30.42 6.00 22.03
CA ALA A 459 -30.62 6.24 23.45
C ALA A 459 -30.80 7.72 23.83
N PHE A 460 -31.36 7.95 25.02
CA PHE A 460 -31.36 9.20 25.78
C PHE A 460 -31.83 10.45 25.00
N LYS A 461 -32.96 10.36 24.29
CA LYS A 461 -33.51 11.47 23.49
C LYS A 461 -33.61 12.81 24.22
N GLY A 462 -33.90 12.79 25.52
CA GLY A 462 -34.07 13.98 26.36
C GLY A 462 -32.78 14.57 26.93
N TRP A 463 -31.60 14.01 26.60
CA TRP A 463 -30.31 14.43 27.14
C TRP A 463 -29.55 15.29 26.10
N PRO A 464 -29.51 16.63 26.26
CA PRO A 464 -28.98 17.51 25.21
C PRO A 464 -27.51 17.28 24.87
N ALA A 465 -26.65 17.06 25.87
CA ALA A 465 -25.23 16.79 25.65
C ALA A 465 -25.01 15.48 24.89
N TYR A 466 -25.73 14.41 25.26
CA TYR A 466 -25.68 13.13 24.55
C TYR A 466 -26.08 13.26 23.08
N ASN A 467 -27.15 14.01 22.77
CA ASN A 467 -27.54 14.26 21.37
C ASN A 467 -26.47 15.01 20.58
N LYS A 468 -25.73 15.95 21.20
CA LYS A 468 -24.60 16.61 20.56
C LYS A 468 -23.43 15.64 20.34
N MET A 469 -23.16 14.75 21.29
CA MET A 469 -22.13 13.70 21.13
C MET A 469 -22.46 12.73 19.99
N LEU A 470 -23.74 12.45 19.75
CA LEU A 470 -24.16 11.59 18.64
C LEU A 470 -24.05 12.29 17.28
N ALA A 471 -24.25 13.61 17.22
CA ALA A 471 -24.58 14.40 16.03
C ALA A 471 -25.86 13.93 15.32
N LEU A 472 -25.89 12.69 14.83
CA LEU A 472 -27.03 12.05 14.18
C LEU A 472 -27.53 10.91 15.08
N GLY A 473 -28.81 10.92 15.44
CA GLY A 473 -29.41 9.85 16.25
C GLY A 473 -30.80 9.45 15.77
N TRP A 474 -31.36 8.40 16.37
CA TRP A 474 -32.72 7.96 16.06
C TRP A 474 -33.74 8.94 16.63
N ARG A 475 -34.22 9.87 15.80
CA ARG A 475 -35.20 10.88 16.21
C ARG A 475 -36.25 11.10 15.13
N ASN A 476 -37.32 11.79 15.51
CA ASN A 476 -38.33 12.24 14.55
C ASN A 476 -37.77 13.38 13.71
N LYS A 477 -38.32 13.57 12.51
CA LYS A 477 -37.87 14.55 11.51
C LYS A 477 -37.82 16.00 12.02
N ASP A 478 -38.64 16.32 13.02
CA ASP A 478 -38.71 17.66 13.62
C ASP A 478 -37.63 17.88 14.70
N PHE A 479 -36.80 16.89 15.00
CA PHE A 479 -35.75 17.01 16.00
C PHE A 479 -34.60 17.89 15.50
N GLY A 480 -34.13 17.66 14.27
CA GLY A 480 -32.98 18.35 13.70
C GLY A 480 -32.72 17.98 12.24
N GLU A 481 -31.54 18.34 11.77
CA GLU A 481 -31.07 18.08 10.40
C GLU A 481 -30.80 16.59 10.19
N ALA A 482 -30.86 16.13 8.94
CA ALA A 482 -30.33 14.85 8.50
C ALA A 482 -29.27 15.06 7.40
N VAL A 483 -28.52 14.01 7.08
CA VAL A 483 -27.42 14.06 6.11
C VAL A 483 -27.52 12.91 5.12
N THR A 484 -27.33 13.21 3.84
CA THR A 484 -27.04 12.25 2.77
C THR A 484 -25.68 12.54 2.13
N ILE A 485 -25.13 11.58 1.38
CA ILE A 485 -23.85 11.72 0.69
C ILE A 485 -24.09 11.70 -0.83
N ASN A 486 -23.63 12.73 -1.54
CA ASN A 486 -23.81 12.82 -2.98
C ASN A 486 -22.74 12.02 -3.76
N GLY A 487 -22.86 11.99 -5.09
CA GLY A 487 -21.92 11.27 -5.95
C GLY A 487 -20.48 11.83 -5.98
N LYS A 488 -20.25 13.00 -5.38
CA LYS A 488 -18.92 13.61 -5.19
C LYS A 488 -18.38 13.40 -3.77
N GLU A 489 -19.06 12.60 -2.95
CA GLU A 489 -18.71 12.33 -1.55
C GLU A 489 -18.85 13.58 -0.65
N GLU A 490 -19.69 14.53 -1.05
CA GLU A 490 -20.01 15.72 -0.26
C GLU A 490 -21.29 15.48 0.54
N LEU A 491 -21.35 16.07 1.74
CA LEU A 491 -22.54 16.04 2.59
C LEU A 491 -23.63 16.93 2.02
N GLU A 492 -24.82 16.36 1.86
CA GLU A 492 -26.05 17.09 1.54
C GLU A 492 -26.94 17.14 2.79
N ILE A 493 -27.20 18.36 3.26
CA ILE A 493 -27.99 18.58 4.47
C ILE A 493 -29.48 18.58 4.12
N ILE A 494 -30.23 17.74 4.82
CA ILE A 494 -31.68 17.68 4.78
C ILE A 494 -32.20 18.51 5.96
N PRO A 495 -32.91 19.63 5.71
CA PRO A 495 -33.40 20.50 6.77
C PRO A 495 -34.31 19.79 7.77
N LYS A 496 -34.37 20.36 8.98
CA LYS A 496 -35.34 19.96 10.00
C LYS A 496 -36.77 20.02 9.46
N GLY A 497 -37.54 18.95 9.69
CA GLY A 497 -38.93 18.81 9.25
C GLY A 497 -39.11 18.28 7.82
N GLU A 498 -38.08 18.33 6.98
CA GLU A 498 -38.05 17.74 5.64
C GLU A 498 -37.56 16.28 5.68
N GLY A 499 -37.90 15.47 4.67
CA GLY A 499 -37.59 14.02 4.65
C GLY A 499 -38.44 13.19 5.63
N GLU A 500 -37.92 12.04 6.06
CA GLU A 500 -38.63 11.10 6.95
C GLU A 500 -38.05 11.08 8.38
N ASN A 501 -38.76 10.48 9.34
CA ASN A 501 -38.17 10.13 10.64
C ASN A 501 -36.99 9.16 10.43
N THR A 502 -36.07 9.08 11.41
CA THR A 502 -35.03 8.04 11.37
C THR A 502 -35.66 6.65 11.30
N GLY A 503 -35.08 5.78 10.48
CA GLY A 503 -35.51 4.39 10.34
C GLY A 503 -34.47 3.55 9.60
N HIS A 504 -34.81 2.31 9.29
CA HIS A 504 -34.05 1.45 8.37
C HIS A 504 -35.01 0.55 7.59
N GLY A 505 -34.50 -0.11 6.54
CA GLY A 505 -35.18 -1.20 5.82
C GLY A 505 -34.89 -2.57 6.46
N GLU A 506 -35.13 -3.65 5.72
CA GLU A 506 -34.64 -4.97 6.13
C GLU A 506 -33.11 -5.00 6.17
N ARG A 507 -32.56 -5.84 7.05
CA ARG A 507 -31.10 -6.06 7.13
C ARG A 507 -30.59 -6.64 5.81
N THR A 508 -29.44 -6.16 5.36
CA THR A 508 -28.89 -6.55 4.05
C THR A 508 -27.37 -6.53 4.04
N ASP A 509 -26.78 -7.25 3.10
CA ASP A 509 -25.36 -7.12 2.79
C ASP A 509 -25.14 -5.83 1.99
N ALA A 510 -24.62 -4.80 2.66
CA ALA A 510 -24.47 -3.48 2.09
C ALA A 510 -23.08 -3.27 1.48
N LEU A 511 -23.02 -2.62 0.31
CA LEU A 511 -21.76 -2.06 -0.20
C LEU A 511 -21.48 -0.77 0.57
N VAL A 512 -20.55 -0.83 1.51
CA VAL A 512 -20.10 0.33 2.29
C VAL A 512 -18.94 0.98 1.56
N THR A 513 -19.01 2.29 1.39
CA THR A 513 -18.00 3.10 0.71
C THR A 513 -17.40 4.09 1.70
N ARG A 514 -16.07 4.07 1.86
CA ARG A 514 -15.36 5.03 2.72
C ARG A 514 -15.19 6.37 2.03
N ILE A 515 -15.23 7.44 2.81
CA ILE A 515 -14.74 8.77 2.44
C ILE A 515 -13.24 8.80 2.75
N VAL A 516 -12.43 9.28 1.81
CA VAL A 516 -10.97 9.25 1.94
C VAL A 516 -10.50 10.25 2.99
N GLY A 517 -9.58 9.84 3.87
CA GLY A 517 -8.80 10.76 4.71
C GLY A 517 -8.75 10.43 6.20
N HIS A 518 -9.59 9.50 6.70
CA HIS A 518 -9.59 9.17 8.13
C HIS A 518 -8.68 7.96 8.46
N PRO A 519 -7.86 8.02 9.55
CA PRO A 519 -6.94 6.93 9.92
C PRO A 519 -7.59 5.56 10.13
N ILE A 520 -8.86 5.53 10.55
CA ILE A 520 -9.63 4.27 10.76
C ILE A 520 -9.68 3.43 9.47
N HIS A 521 -9.71 4.07 8.31
CA HIS A 521 -9.83 3.38 7.02
C HIS A 521 -8.53 3.34 6.21
N THR A 522 -7.38 3.65 6.81
CA THR A 522 -6.07 3.53 6.14
C THR A 522 -5.81 2.08 5.69
N GLY A 523 -5.34 1.87 4.46
CA GLY A 523 -5.17 0.55 3.87
C GLY A 523 -6.46 -0.17 3.43
N MET A 524 -7.66 0.31 3.82
CA MET A 524 -8.93 -0.30 3.40
C MET A 524 -9.24 -0.01 1.92
N PRO A 525 -9.94 -0.92 1.21
CA PRO A 525 -10.40 -0.63 -0.14
C PRO A 525 -11.34 0.57 -0.16
N LYS A 526 -11.58 1.15 -1.34
CA LYS A 526 -12.57 2.23 -1.49
C LYS A 526 -13.97 1.81 -1.00
N SER A 527 -14.34 0.56 -1.22
CA SER A 527 -15.59 -0.01 -0.75
C SER A 527 -15.46 -1.49 -0.44
N TRP A 528 -16.32 -1.98 0.44
CA TRP A 528 -16.39 -3.38 0.86
C TRP A 528 -17.83 -3.82 1.14
N LYS A 529 -18.09 -5.11 1.05
CA LYS A 529 -19.38 -5.72 1.34
C LYS A 529 -19.45 -6.07 2.82
N ALA A 530 -20.29 -5.36 3.55
CA ALA A 530 -20.52 -5.58 4.98
C ALA A 530 -21.80 -6.39 5.20
N ALA A 531 -21.76 -7.35 6.12
CA ALA A 531 -22.78 -8.40 6.22
C ALA A 531 -23.94 -8.03 7.16
N ASP A 532 -25.18 -8.30 6.72
CA ASP A 532 -26.40 -8.26 7.54
C ASP A 532 -26.56 -6.97 8.38
N VAL A 533 -26.34 -5.81 7.75
CA VAL A 533 -26.38 -4.50 8.40
C VAL A 533 -27.72 -3.80 8.26
N GLU A 534 -28.04 -2.92 9.20
CA GLU A 534 -29.12 -1.94 9.08
C GLU A 534 -28.54 -0.62 8.55
N ILE A 535 -29.02 -0.16 7.40
CA ILE A 535 -28.70 1.17 6.89
C ILE A 535 -29.66 2.16 7.54
N TYR A 536 -29.18 2.93 8.52
CA TYR A 536 -30.00 3.95 9.17
C TYR A 536 -30.17 5.14 8.23
N ARG A 537 -31.41 5.35 7.78
CA ARG A 537 -31.81 6.49 6.96
C ARG A 537 -32.27 7.63 7.84
N TYR A 538 -31.97 8.85 7.43
CA TYR A 538 -32.38 10.08 8.11
C TYR A 538 -32.01 10.10 9.60
N GLY A 539 -30.78 9.75 9.99
CA GLY A 539 -30.28 10.06 11.33
C GLY A 539 -30.44 11.56 11.60
N ARG A 540 -31.04 11.93 12.75
CA ARG A 540 -31.49 13.30 13.03
C ARG A 540 -30.72 13.93 14.18
N GLY A 541 -30.31 15.19 14.00
CA GLY A 541 -29.72 16.00 15.07
C GLY A 541 -29.03 17.25 14.53
N THR A 542 -27.70 17.28 14.62
CA THR A 542 -26.87 18.42 14.22
C THR A 542 -25.72 17.96 13.31
N THR A 543 -25.27 18.87 12.46
CA THR A 543 -24.08 18.73 11.62
C THR A 543 -22.84 19.38 12.25
N GLU A 544 -22.97 19.94 13.46
CA GLU A 544 -21.87 20.55 14.20
C GLU A 544 -20.79 19.50 14.54
N ASN A 545 -19.55 19.76 14.11
CA ASN A 545 -18.38 18.89 14.34
C ASN A 545 -18.52 17.45 13.81
N LEU A 546 -19.41 17.21 12.85
CA LEU A 546 -19.65 15.92 12.23
C LEU A 546 -18.64 15.65 11.09
N ASP A 547 -17.93 14.54 11.19
CA ASP A 547 -17.09 14.00 10.12
C ASP A 547 -17.63 12.60 9.73
N VAL A 548 -18.26 12.47 8.56
CA VAL A 548 -18.73 11.18 8.03
C VAL A 548 -17.56 10.38 7.48
N LEU A 549 -17.43 9.12 7.87
CA LEU A 549 -16.33 8.25 7.46
C LEU A 549 -16.71 7.28 6.36
N SER A 550 -17.93 6.77 6.36
CA SER A 550 -18.43 5.85 5.34
C SER A 550 -19.94 5.97 5.16
N TYR A 551 -20.41 5.52 4.01
CA TYR A 551 -21.84 5.51 3.67
C TYR A 551 -22.24 4.24 2.93
N ALA A 552 -23.53 3.96 2.93
CA ALA A 552 -24.14 2.91 2.11
C ALA A 552 -25.42 3.43 1.46
N LYS A 553 -25.74 2.87 0.29
CA LYS A 553 -26.95 3.20 -0.44
C LYS A 553 -28.14 2.44 0.13
N ASP A 554 -29.17 3.17 0.54
CA ASP A 554 -30.43 2.60 1.01
C ASP A 554 -31.31 2.12 -0.17
N PRO A 555 -31.77 0.85 -0.18
CA PRO A 555 -32.57 0.32 -1.29
C PRO A 555 -33.95 0.95 -1.48
N LYS A 556 -34.52 1.59 -0.46
CA LYS A 556 -35.86 2.21 -0.58
C LYS A 556 -35.76 3.59 -1.25
N THR A 557 -34.84 4.41 -0.76
CA THR A 557 -34.73 5.82 -1.16
C THR A 557 -33.73 6.03 -2.31
N GLU A 558 -32.86 5.04 -2.55
CA GLU A 558 -31.73 5.13 -3.47
C GLU A 558 -30.70 6.23 -3.11
N LEU A 559 -30.79 6.78 -1.89
CA LEU A 559 -29.87 7.77 -1.34
C LEU A 559 -28.75 7.09 -0.55
N ASN A 560 -27.61 7.77 -0.42
CA ASN A 560 -26.52 7.31 0.43
C ASN A 560 -26.64 7.89 1.83
N PHE A 561 -26.62 7.04 2.85
CA PHE A 561 -26.65 7.46 4.25
C PHE A 561 -25.37 7.07 5.00
N PRO A 562 -24.98 7.86 6.03
CA PRO A 562 -23.84 7.54 6.87
C PRO A 562 -23.94 6.15 7.52
N MET A 563 -22.85 5.40 7.51
CA MET A 563 -22.69 4.11 8.20
C MET A 563 -21.78 4.26 9.43
N GLU A 564 -20.72 5.06 9.30
CA GLU A 564 -19.76 5.38 10.36
C GLU A 564 -19.49 6.89 10.32
N TRP A 565 -19.44 7.53 11.48
CA TRP A 565 -19.09 8.96 11.60
C TRP A 565 -18.42 9.26 12.93
N THR A 566 -17.75 10.40 13.01
CA THR A 566 -17.15 10.92 14.24
C THR A 566 -17.66 12.30 14.59
N VAL A 567 -17.59 12.63 15.87
CA VAL A 567 -17.98 13.92 16.42
C VAL A 567 -16.91 14.41 17.38
N LYS A 568 -16.47 15.66 17.23
CA LYS A 568 -15.64 16.32 18.26
C LYS A 568 -16.55 16.94 19.33
N PHE A 569 -16.28 16.62 20.59
CA PHE A 569 -17.04 17.15 21.73
C PHE A 569 -16.09 17.59 22.84
N GLY A 570 -16.00 18.90 23.06
CA GLY A 570 -14.95 19.46 23.92
C GLY A 570 -13.56 19.09 23.38
N LYS A 571 -12.72 18.48 24.23
CA LYS A 571 -11.41 17.94 23.84
C LYS A 571 -11.48 16.48 23.40
N GLY A 572 -12.59 15.79 23.68
CA GLY A 572 -12.78 14.39 23.36
C GLY A 572 -13.34 14.16 21.96
N LYS A 573 -13.53 12.89 21.67
CA LYS A 573 -13.98 12.40 20.37
C LYS A 573 -14.95 11.25 20.55
N VAL A 574 -15.96 11.25 19.69
CA VAL A 574 -17.00 10.24 19.66
C VAL A 574 -16.97 9.58 18.29
N TYR A 575 -17.10 8.26 18.26
CA TYR A 575 -17.29 7.47 17.06
C TYR A 575 -18.66 6.80 17.15
N CYS A 576 -19.43 6.87 16.08
CA CYS A 576 -20.76 6.31 15.97
C CYS A 576 -20.80 5.40 14.76
N SER A 577 -21.52 4.29 14.87
CA SER A 577 -21.64 3.31 13.80
C SER A 577 -22.98 2.59 13.87
N THR A 578 -23.53 2.26 12.70
CA THR A 578 -24.73 1.42 12.56
C THR A 578 -24.42 -0.08 12.51
N TYR A 579 -23.15 -0.47 12.49
CA TYR A 579 -22.72 -1.87 12.63
C TYR A 579 -23.11 -2.46 13.99
N GLY A 580 -23.15 -3.80 14.09
CA GLY A 580 -23.31 -4.49 15.39
C GLY A 580 -24.76 -4.78 15.78
N HIS A 581 -25.66 -4.99 14.82
CA HIS A 581 -27.02 -5.42 15.15
C HIS A 581 -26.99 -6.85 15.73
N LEU A 582 -27.52 -7.01 16.95
CA LEU A 582 -27.75 -8.30 17.61
C LEU A 582 -29.17 -8.33 18.19
N TRP A 583 -30.04 -9.18 17.64
CA TRP A 583 -31.40 -9.34 18.18
C TRP A 583 -31.45 -10.35 19.34
N LYS A 584 -32.60 -10.42 20.02
CA LYS A 584 -32.80 -11.18 21.26
C LYS A 584 -32.44 -12.67 21.17
N ASP A 585 -32.76 -13.28 20.03
CA ASP A 585 -32.70 -14.74 19.83
C ASP A 585 -31.58 -15.14 18.86
N GLN A 586 -30.53 -14.31 18.74
CA GLN A 586 -29.43 -14.54 17.80
C GLN A 586 -28.15 -14.95 18.53
N GLU A 587 -27.54 -16.03 18.08
CA GLU A 587 -26.20 -16.44 18.49
C GLU A 587 -25.22 -16.19 17.33
N TRP A 588 -24.16 -15.41 17.58
CA TRP A 588 -23.14 -15.03 16.59
C TRP A 588 -23.69 -14.75 15.17
N PRO A 589 -24.63 -13.78 15.01
CA PRO A 589 -25.20 -13.49 13.70
C PRO A 589 -24.14 -12.94 12.72
N PRO A 590 -24.42 -12.95 11.40
CA PRO A 590 -23.47 -12.52 10.39
C PRO A 590 -22.86 -11.13 10.64
N ASN A 591 -23.64 -10.15 11.13
CA ASN A 591 -23.12 -8.81 11.44
C ASN A 591 -22.02 -8.84 12.51
N MET A 592 -22.19 -9.64 13.59
CA MET A 592 -21.18 -9.80 14.65
C MET A 592 -19.94 -10.58 14.18
N ARG A 593 -20.10 -11.43 13.16
CA ARG A 593 -19.03 -12.21 12.53
C ARG A 593 -18.37 -11.48 11.36
N CYS A 594 -18.91 -10.35 10.92
CA CYS A 594 -18.41 -9.63 9.76
C CYS A 594 -16.99 -9.11 10.03
N ALA A 595 -16.02 -9.54 9.21
CA ALA A 595 -14.63 -9.13 9.36
C ALA A 595 -14.45 -7.60 9.29
N ALA A 596 -15.22 -6.92 8.42
CA ALA A 596 -15.21 -5.46 8.33
C ALA A 596 -15.66 -4.79 9.64
N PHE A 597 -16.75 -5.27 10.26
CA PHE A 597 -17.21 -4.75 11.55
C PHE A 597 -16.15 -4.91 12.65
N GLN A 598 -15.60 -6.12 12.79
CA GLN A 598 -14.61 -6.40 13.84
C GLN A 598 -13.33 -5.57 13.67
N GLN A 599 -12.87 -5.38 12.43
CA GLN A 599 -11.68 -4.58 12.14
C GLN A 599 -11.95 -3.07 12.27
N SER A 600 -13.08 -2.56 11.78
CA SER A 600 -13.50 -1.16 11.98
C SER A 600 -13.60 -0.81 13.48
N MET A 601 -14.23 -1.67 14.27
CA MET A 601 -14.34 -1.47 15.72
C MET A 601 -12.97 -1.40 16.40
N THR A 602 -12.08 -2.35 16.09
CA THR A 602 -10.72 -2.37 16.63
C THR A 602 -9.99 -1.06 16.35
N ARG A 603 -10.02 -0.60 15.10
CA ARG A 603 -9.35 0.64 14.68
C ARG A 603 -10.00 1.90 15.24
N ALA A 604 -11.33 1.91 15.37
CA ALA A 604 -12.04 3.00 16.02
C ALA A 604 -11.61 3.14 17.49
N LEU A 605 -11.45 2.05 18.23
CA LEU A 605 -10.99 2.09 19.63
C LEU A 605 -9.51 2.50 19.77
N GLN A 606 -8.64 2.07 18.85
CA GLN A 606 -7.26 2.59 18.77
C GLN A 606 -7.28 4.11 18.57
N TRP A 607 -8.06 4.58 17.59
CA TRP A 607 -8.18 6.01 17.31
C TRP A 607 -8.74 6.76 18.51
N LEU A 608 -9.87 6.33 19.08
CA LEU A 608 -10.53 6.97 20.22
C LEU A 608 -9.64 7.05 21.46
N SER A 609 -8.82 6.03 21.71
CA SER A 609 -7.88 6.02 22.84
C SER A 609 -6.62 6.86 22.61
N GLY A 610 -6.43 7.43 21.42
CA GLY A 610 -5.23 8.19 21.06
C GLY A 610 -4.01 7.33 20.72
N ASN A 611 -4.19 6.02 20.56
CA ASN A 611 -3.14 5.11 20.10
C ASN A 611 -2.99 5.17 18.58
N VAL A 612 -1.84 4.69 18.09
CA VAL A 612 -1.63 4.49 16.66
C VAL A 612 -2.66 3.49 16.13
N VAL A 613 -3.34 3.86 15.05
CA VAL A 613 -4.29 2.99 14.36
C VAL A 613 -3.52 2.05 13.45
N ASP A 614 -3.91 0.78 13.43
CA ASP A 614 -3.28 -0.17 12.51
C ASP A 614 -3.42 0.30 11.07
N ASN A 615 -2.30 0.30 10.37
CA ASN A 615 -2.19 0.78 9.01
C ASN A 615 -2.32 -0.34 7.96
N TYR A 616 -2.51 -1.59 8.40
CA TYR A 616 -2.68 -2.76 7.53
C TYR A 616 -4.04 -3.43 7.75
N VAL A 617 -4.60 -3.99 6.69
CA VAL A 617 -5.90 -4.65 6.68
C VAL A 617 -5.72 -6.16 6.80
N ASP A 618 -6.56 -6.83 7.57
CA ASP A 618 -6.40 -8.27 7.79
C ASP A 618 -6.67 -9.02 6.45
N PRO A 619 -6.00 -10.15 6.18
CA PRO A 619 -6.19 -10.89 4.92
C PRO A 619 -7.64 -11.29 4.65
N ASP A 620 -8.45 -11.42 5.71
CA ASP A 620 -9.86 -11.78 5.67
C ASP A 620 -10.81 -10.56 5.54
N PHE A 621 -10.30 -9.36 5.27
CA PHE A 621 -11.17 -8.21 5.05
C PHE A 621 -12.01 -8.37 3.77
N PRO A 622 -13.30 -7.98 3.78
CA PRO A 622 -14.19 -8.16 2.63
C PRO A 622 -13.78 -7.34 1.40
N THR A 623 -14.17 -7.83 0.22
CA THR A 623 -14.05 -7.08 -1.05
C THR A 623 -15.35 -6.33 -1.33
N SER A 624 -15.42 -5.53 -2.40
CA SER A 624 -16.69 -4.95 -2.87
C SER A 624 -17.74 -5.99 -3.31
N GLU A 625 -17.29 -7.21 -3.61
CA GLU A 625 -18.12 -8.25 -4.23
C GLU A 625 -18.70 -9.24 -3.22
N SER A 626 -17.97 -9.53 -2.14
CA SER A 626 -18.36 -10.58 -1.19
C SER A 626 -18.05 -10.23 0.26
N THR A 627 -18.97 -10.60 1.15
CA THR A 627 -18.77 -10.56 2.59
C THR A 627 -17.74 -11.60 3.02
N VAL A 628 -17.07 -11.36 4.15
CA VAL A 628 -16.28 -12.37 4.85
C VAL A 628 -16.74 -12.44 6.31
N LEU A 629 -17.03 -13.66 6.77
CA LEU A 629 -17.50 -13.94 8.12
C LEU A 629 -16.42 -14.75 8.86
N ARG A 630 -15.93 -14.21 9.98
CA ARG A 630 -15.06 -14.91 10.91
C ARG A 630 -15.82 -16.03 11.62
N SER A 631 -15.12 -17.05 12.09
CA SER A 631 -15.74 -18.09 12.91
C SER A 631 -16.28 -17.51 14.22
N PRO A 632 -17.35 -18.09 14.79
CA PRO A 632 -17.78 -17.76 16.15
C PRO A 632 -16.62 -17.95 17.14
N ILE A 633 -16.48 -17.05 18.10
CA ILE A 633 -15.49 -17.18 19.17
C ILE A 633 -16.17 -17.91 20.32
N LEU A 634 -16.04 -19.24 20.31
CA LEU A 634 -16.58 -20.12 21.35
C LEU A 634 -15.49 -20.36 22.41
N ASP A 635 -15.93 -20.60 23.65
CA ASP A 635 -15.03 -20.85 24.79
C ASP A 635 -14.37 -22.23 24.76
#